data_AF-N1J5E2-F1
#
_entry.id   AF-N1J5E2-F1
#
_cell.length_a   1.000
_cell.length_b   1.000
_cell.length_c   1.000
_cell.angle_alpha   90.00
_cell.angle_beta   90.00
_cell.angle_gamma   90.00
#
_symmetry.space_group_name_H-M   'P 1'
#
loop_
_entity.id
_entity.type
_entity.pdbx_description
1 polymer ?
#
loop_
_entity_poly.entity_id
_entity_poly.type
_entity_poly.pdbx_seq_one_letter_code
_entity_poly.pdbx_strand_id
1 'polypeptide(L)'
;MWINFSVTLAISCLILQVNGDDVPYSDMYLPDGINGFVCNSEFYSIDHVREAAKKGVEAFFYRKRPLKFPKTFEDTQLYNVKSDILLSWPIMSSGLFYNSN
;
A
#
# COMPACT_ATOMS: atom_id res chain seq x y z
N MET A 1 40.27 -11.99 7.69
CA MET A 1 38.98 -12.71 7.55
C MET A 1 37.78 -12.00 8.21
N TRP A 2 37.96 -10.81 8.80
CA TRP A 2 36.85 -10.01 9.37
C TRP A 2 36.25 -9.02 8.38
N ILE A 3 37.08 -8.44 7.50
CA ILE A 3 36.64 -7.48 6.49
C ILE A 3 35.59 -8.12 5.55
N ASN A 4 35.82 -9.36 5.12
CA ASN A 4 34.87 -10.08 4.26
C ASN A 4 33.53 -10.29 4.96
N PHE A 5 33.53 -10.62 6.26
CA PHE A 5 32.31 -10.83 7.05
C PHE A 5 31.53 -9.52 7.24
N SER A 6 32.23 -8.41 7.52
CA SER A 6 31.60 -7.09 7.62
C SER A 6 30.98 -6.66 6.29
N VAL A 7 31.62 -6.96 5.16
CA VAL A 7 31.11 -6.65 3.83
C VAL A 7 29.87 -7.49 3.50
N THR A 8 29.87 -8.81 3.78
CA THR A 8 28.67 -9.62 3.57
C THR A 8 27.53 -9.20 4.50
N LEU A 9 27.81 -8.83 5.76
CA LEU A 9 26.79 -8.36 6.69
C LEU A 9 26.15 -7.04 6.21
N ALA A 10 26.95 -6.11 5.70
CA ALA A 10 26.48 -4.84 5.15
C ALA A 10 25.61 -5.06 3.89
N ILE A 11 26.05 -5.94 2.99
CA ILE A 11 25.29 -6.31 1.79
C ILE A 11 23.97 -7.01 2.17
N SER A 12 23.99 -7.93 3.14
CA SER A 12 22.77 -8.59 3.63
C SER A 12 21.81 -7.62 4.31
N CYS A 13 22.30 -6.64 5.08
CA CYS A 13 21.45 -5.58 5.66
C CYS A 13 20.84 -4.68 4.58
N LEU A 14 21.61 -4.32 3.54
CA LEU A 14 21.10 -3.56 2.40
C LEU A 14 20.03 -4.34 1.63
N ILE A 15 20.24 -5.63 1.40
CA ILE A 15 19.26 -6.51 0.74
C ILE A 15 18.00 -6.65 1.61
N LEU A 16 18.12 -6.73 2.94
CA LEU A 16 16.98 -6.77 3.86
C LEU A 16 16.23 -5.44 3.92
N GLN A 17 16.93 -4.30 3.81
CA GLN A 17 16.28 -2.99 3.72
C GLN A 17 15.52 -2.84 2.39
N VAL A 18 16.15 -3.20 1.27
CA VAL A 18 15.51 -3.11 -0.07
C VAL A 18 14.35 -4.08 -0.25
N ASN A 19 14.41 -5.28 0.36
CA ASN A 19 13.28 -6.22 0.36
C ASN A 19 12.28 -5.95 1.49
N GLY A 20 12.65 -5.09 2.44
CA GLY A 20 11.83 -4.64 3.57
C GLY A 20 11.15 -3.29 3.32
N ASP A 21 11.24 -2.77 2.10
CA ASP A 21 10.36 -1.72 1.59
C ASP A 21 8.96 -2.34 1.35
N ASP A 22 8.33 -2.80 2.44
CA ASP A 22 6.88 -2.73 2.52
C ASP A 22 6.52 -1.29 2.18
N VAL A 23 5.60 -1.09 1.22
CA VAL A 23 5.07 0.24 0.85
C VAL A 23 4.91 1.04 2.15
N PRO A 24 5.71 2.08 2.37
CA PRO A 24 5.82 2.66 3.68
C PRO A 24 4.43 3.15 4.06
N TYR A 25 3.99 2.83 5.28
CA TYR A 25 2.66 3.20 5.77
C TYR A 25 2.38 4.71 5.61
N SER A 26 3.41 5.55 5.47
CA SER A 26 3.31 6.96 5.10
C SER A 26 2.58 7.23 3.79
N ASP A 27 2.67 6.31 2.83
CA ASP A 27 2.05 6.44 1.50
C ASP A 27 0.58 5.99 1.52
N MET A 28 0.14 5.39 2.64
CA MET A 28 -1.25 5.00 2.88
C MET A 28 -1.90 6.00 3.83
N TYR A 29 -2.95 6.70 3.41
CA TYR A 29 -3.75 7.59 4.28
C TYR A 29 -4.66 6.78 5.21
N LEU A 30 -4.07 6.01 6.11
CA LEU A 30 -4.76 5.23 7.13
C LEU A 30 -4.48 5.87 8.49
N PRO A 31 -5.52 6.21 9.28
CA PRO A 31 -5.32 6.79 10.59
C PRO A 31 -4.72 5.76 11.56
N ASP A 32 -3.88 6.23 12.46
CA ASP A 32 -3.31 5.41 13.52
C ASP A 32 -4.34 5.05 14.59
N GLY A 33 -4.20 3.88 15.20
CA GLY A 33 -4.98 3.47 16.36
C GLY A 33 -6.43 3.05 16.09
N ILE A 34 -6.82 2.85 14.82
CA ILE A 34 -8.14 2.30 14.47
C ILE A 34 -8.07 0.80 14.15
N ASN A 35 -9.18 0.09 14.43
CA ASN A 35 -9.29 -1.34 14.14
C ASN A 35 -9.76 -1.63 12.72
N GLY A 36 -10.27 -0.63 11.99
CA GLY A 36 -10.83 -0.79 10.66
C GLY A 36 -11.85 0.27 10.30
N PHE A 37 -12.54 0.04 9.18
CA PHE A 37 -13.56 0.94 8.62
C PHE A 37 -14.87 0.21 8.43
N VAL A 38 -15.98 0.95 8.52
CA VAL A 38 -17.31 0.46 8.18
C VAL A 38 -17.75 1.09 6.87
N CYS A 39 -18.08 0.27 5.87
CA CYS A 39 -18.70 0.71 4.63
C CYS A 39 -20.11 0.12 4.56
N ASN A 40 -21.13 0.98 4.65
CA ASN A 40 -22.53 0.59 4.82
C ASN A 40 -22.73 -0.35 6.04
N SER A 41 -22.96 -1.63 5.80
CA SER A 41 -23.17 -2.67 6.82
C SER A 41 -21.97 -3.60 7.01
N GLU A 42 -20.87 -3.36 6.30
CA GLU A 42 -19.72 -4.25 6.26
C GLU A 42 -18.52 -3.64 6.99
N PHE A 43 -17.89 -4.44 7.85
CA PHE A 43 -16.68 -4.05 8.57
C PHE A 43 -15.44 -4.61 7.87
N TYR A 44 -14.47 -3.73 7.65
CA TYR A 44 -13.18 -4.04 7.04
C TYR A 44 -12.09 -3.78 8.07
N SER A 45 -11.38 -4.84 8.48
CA SER A 45 -10.28 -4.69 9.44
C SER A 45 -9.16 -3.83 8.85
N ILE A 46 -8.44 -3.13 9.72
CA ILE A 46 -7.33 -2.28 9.32
C ILE A 46 -6.26 -3.06 8.54
N ASP A 47 -6.03 -4.33 8.90
CA ASP A 47 -5.07 -5.19 8.20
C ASP A 47 -5.54 -5.53 6.79
N HIS A 48 -6.85 -5.79 6.59
CA HIS A 48 -7.39 -6.02 5.25
C HIS A 48 -7.30 -4.78 4.38
N VAL A 49 -7.53 -3.61 4.97
CA VAL A 49 -7.44 -2.32 4.27
C VAL A 49 -6.00 -2.01 3.85
N ARG A 50 -5.02 -2.28 4.73
CA ARG A 50 -3.58 -2.14 4.44
C ARG A 50 -3.15 -3.03 3.28
N GLU A 51 -3.53 -4.31 3.33
CA GLU A 51 -3.21 -5.26 2.26
C GLU A 51 -3.87 -4.87 0.93
N ALA A 52 -5.10 -4.35 0.96
CA ALA A 52 -5.76 -3.84 -0.23
C ALA A 52 -5.04 -2.61 -0.80
N ALA A 53 -4.62 -1.68 0.05
CA ALA A 53 -3.84 -0.50 -0.36
C ALA A 53 -2.48 -0.89 -0.95
N LYS A 54 -1.75 -1.82 -0.32
CA LYS A 54 -0.48 -2.36 -0.84
C LYS A 54 -0.63 -2.91 -2.25
N LYS A 55 -1.66 -3.70 -2.51
CA LYS A 55 -1.97 -4.23 -3.85
C LYS A 55 -2.30 -3.14 -4.86
N GLY A 56 -2.98 -2.08 -4.43
CA GLY A 56 -3.25 -0.92 -5.28
C GLY A 56 -1.97 -0.19 -5.68
N VAL A 57 -1.04 0.01 -4.75
CA VAL A 57 0.27 0.61 -5.01
C VAL A 57 1.12 -0.28 -5.91
N GLU A 58 1.18 -1.58 -5.64
CA GLU A 58 1.87 -2.54 -6.52
C GLU A 58 1.29 -2.52 -7.94
N ALA A 59 -0.04 -2.47 -8.07
CA ALA A 59 -0.70 -2.38 -9.37
C ALA A 59 -0.37 -1.08 -10.12
N PHE A 60 -0.18 0.03 -9.41
CA PHE A 60 0.23 1.31 -10.00
C PHE A 60 1.66 1.26 -10.56
N PHE A 61 2.61 0.74 -9.78
CA PHE A 61 4.03 0.78 -10.16
C PHE A 61 4.44 -0.33 -11.13
N TYR A 62 3.89 -1.54 -10.99
CA TYR A 62 4.43 -2.72 -11.68
C TYR A 62 3.70 -3.09 -12.99
N ARG A 63 2.59 -2.44 -13.36
CA ARG A 63 1.82 -2.82 -14.56
C ARG A 63 1.89 -1.80 -15.69
N LYS A 64 2.16 -2.31 -16.91
CA LYS A 64 2.31 -1.54 -18.17
C LYS A 64 0.99 -1.28 -18.93
N ARG A 65 -0.17 -1.70 -18.42
CA ARG A 65 -1.46 -1.62 -19.13
C ARG A 65 -2.42 -0.64 -18.45
N PRO A 66 -3.30 0.03 -19.20
CA PRO A 66 -4.36 0.85 -18.62
C PRO A 66 -5.33 -0.06 -17.87
N LEU A 67 -5.41 0.12 -16.55
CA LEU A 67 -6.36 -0.56 -15.69
C LEU A 67 -7.52 0.37 -15.36
N LYS A 68 -8.65 -0.23 -14.99
CA LYS A 68 -9.77 0.51 -14.39
C LYS A 68 -9.39 1.11 -13.03
N PHE A 69 -8.49 0.44 -12.30
CA PHE A 69 -7.90 0.86 -11.03
C PHE A 69 -6.42 0.44 -10.96
N PRO A 70 -5.56 1.17 -10.22
CA PRO A 70 -5.89 2.33 -9.40
C PRO A 70 -6.24 3.55 -10.26
N LYS A 71 -7.15 4.39 -9.77
CA LYS A 71 -7.61 5.61 -10.47
C LYS A 71 -7.40 6.84 -9.58
N THR A 72 -7.07 7.98 -10.16
CA THR A 72 -7.00 9.26 -9.45
C THR A 72 -8.28 9.53 -8.67
N PHE A 73 -8.14 9.84 -7.39
CA PHE A 73 -9.22 10.23 -6.49
C PHE A 73 -9.37 11.75 -6.54
N GLU A 74 -10.49 12.21 -7.10
CA GLU A 74 -10.68 13.62 -7.46
C GLU A 74 -11.03 14.50 -6.24
N ASP A 75 -11.63 13.93 -5.20
CA ASP A 75 -12.07 14.67 -4.02
C ASP A 75 -10.98 14.75 -2.93
N THR A 76 -9.89 15.43 -3.23
CA THR A 76 -8.77 15.60 -2.28
C THR A 76 -9.12 16.49 -1.08
N GLN A 77 -10.25 17.22 -1.13
CA GLN A 77 -10.68 18.11 -0.05
C GLN A 77 -11.02 17.34 1.23
N LEU A 78 -11.52 16.11 1.09
CA LEU A 78 -11.82 15.21 2.22
C LEU A 78 -10.61 14.90 3.10
N TYR A 79 -9.41 14.95 2.53
CA TYR A 79 -8.17 14.58 3.20
C TYR A 79 -7.26 15.78 3.48
N ASN A 80 -7.72 17.00 3.16
CA ASN A 80 -6.98 18.25 3.33
C ASN A 80 -5.54 18.22 2.76
N VAL A 81 -5.31 17.43 1.70
CA VAL A 81 -4.01 17.29 1.04
C VAL A 81 -4.01 18.10 -0.24
N LYS A 82 -3.28 19.22 -0.20
CA LYS A 82 -3.21 20.19 -1.31
C LYS A 82 -2.23 19.80 -2.42
N SER A 83 -1.29 18.88 -2.17
CA SER A 83 -0.19 18.57 -3.09
C SER A 83 -0.14 17.12 -3.57
N ASP A 84 -0.91 16.22 -2.96
CA ASP A 84 -0.65 14.79 -3.09
C ASP A 84 -1.63 14.16 -4.10
N ILE A 85 -1.11 13.33 -5.00
CA ILE A 85 -1.92 12.56 -5.94
C ILE A 85 -2.54 11.41 -5.17
N LEU A 86 -3.84 11.53 -4.85
CA LEU A 86 -4.59 10.44 -4.24
C LEU A 86 -5.01 9.44 -5.29
N LEU A 87 -4.78 8.16 -5.00
CA LEU A 87 -5.24 7.03 -5.81
C LEU A 87 -6.34 6.28 -5.06
N SER A 88 -7.32 5.81 -5.81
CA SER A 88 -8.41 4.96 -5.32
C SER A 88 -8.22 3.52 -5.79
N TRP A 89 -8.46 2.59 -4.88
CA TRP A 89 -8.42 1.16 -5.12
C TRP A 89 -9.64 0.49 -4.47
N PRO A 90 -10.33 -0.43 -5.18
CA PRO A 90 -11.54 -1.06 -4.66
C PRO A 90 -11.24 -2.06 -3.54
N ILE A 91 -12.13 -2.05 -2.53
CA ILE A 91 -12.21 -3.05 -1.47
C ILE A 91 -13.46 -3.91 -1.70
N MET A 92 -13.35 -5.23 -1.54
CA MET A 92 -14.42 -6.17 -1.89
C MET A 92 -15.09 -6.73 -0.64
N SER A 93 -16.42 -6.78 -0.65
CA SER A 93 -17.25 -7.36 0.42
C SER A 93 -17.01 -8.84 0.67
N SER A 94 -16.48 -9.56 -0.33
CA SER A 94 -16.14 -10.98 -0.21
C SER A 94 -14.97 -11.27 0.74
N GLY A 95 -14.26 -10.24 1.21
CA GLY A 95 -13.00 -10.38 1.95
C GLY A 95 -11.83 -10.80 1.07
N LEU A 96 -12.05 -10.97 -0.24
CA LEU A 96 -11.00 -11.17 -1.23
C LEU A 96 -10.48 -9.82 -1.73
N PHE A 97 -9.28 -9.83 -2.30
CA PHE A 97 -8.73 -8.62 -2.89
C PHE A 97 -9.20 -8.44 -4.32
N TYR A 98 -9.39 -7.18 -4.73
CA TYR A 98 -9.66 -6.88 -6.13
C TYR A 98 -8.52 -7.41 -7.00
N ASN A 99 -8.89 -8.20 -8.01
CA ASN A 99 -7.98 -8.61 -9.05
C ASN A 99 -8.32 -7.85 -10.33
N SER A 100 -7.40 -7.01 -10.76
CA SER A 100 -7.46 -6.36 -12.06
C SER A 100 -7.05 -7.36 -13.16
N ASN A 101 -7.79 -8.44 -13.36
CA ASN A 101 -7.60 -9.30 -14.54
C ASN A 101 -8.13 -8.62 -15.80
#